data_AF-A0A838AF66-F1
#
_entry.id   AF-A0A838AF66-F1
#
_cell.length_a   1.000
_cell.length_b   1.000
_cell.length_c   1.000
_cell.angle_alpha   90.00
_cell.angle_beta   90.00
_cell.angle_gamma   90.00
#
_symmetry.space_group_name_H-M   'P 1'
#
loop_
_entity.id
_entity.type
_entity.pdbx_description
1 polymer ?
#
loop_
_entity_poly.entity_id
_entity_poly.type
_entity_poly.pdbx_seq_one_letter_code
_entity_poly.pdbx_strand_id
1 'polypeptide(L)'
;MRLPVSTARLSSGWQLPESHLLPDAVVAFVDGELTIGAHERAAAHIAQCASCAGEVAAQRQARSAVHDAGAPSAPDGLLASLRSIPEHAELPSGPDNIAVSEDGQVVAVQRQERTSTFGSAPLGSSAPLGSGRSRLRSARVNPPRSTGGQR
;
A
#
# COMPACT_ATOMS: atom_id res chain seq x y z
N MET A 1 50.61 -47.58 21.13
CA MET A 1 49.28 -47.23 21.65
C MET A 1 48.56 -46.42 20.58
N ARG A 2 47.56 -47.01 19.91
CA ARG A 2 46.72 -46.37 18.88
C ARG A 2 45.45 -45.86 19.56
N LEU A 3 45.13 -44.58 19.41
CA LEU A 3 43.88 -43.94 19.82
C LEU A 3 43.46 -42.91 18.74
N PRO A 4 42.17 -42.55 18.65
CA PRO A 4 41.37 -42.76 17.45
C PRO A 4 41.31 -41.58 16.47
N VAL A 5 41.08 -41.93 15.20
CA VAL A 5 40.71 -41.00 14.12
C VAL A 5 39.35 -40.37 14.45
N SER A 6 39.33 -39.04 14.52
CA SER A 6 38.13 -38.24 14.74
C SER A 6 37.20 -38.34 13.54
N THR A 7 35.99 -38.87 13.78
CA THR A 7 34.87 -38.83 12.85
C THR A 7 34.24 -37.43 12.84
N ALA A 8 34.85 -36.51 12.08
CA ALA A 8 34.24 -35.22 11.80
C ALA A 8 33.24 -35.36 10.64
N ARG A 9 32.01 -34.95 10.93
CA ARG A 9 30.82 -35.03 10.08
C ARG A 9 31.08 -34.38 8.72
N LEU A 10 30.76 -35.10 7.65
CA LEU A 10 30.70 -34.57 6.30
C LEU A 10 29.47 -33.66 6.19
N SER A 11 29.68 -32.35 6.23
CA SER A 11 28.64 -31.37 5.88
C SER A 11 29.30 -30.15 5.26
N SER A 12 29.72 -30.27 4.00
CA SER A 12 29.95 -29.15 3.08
C SER A 12 30.25 -29.71 1.69
N GLY A 13 29.22 -30.07 0.94
CA GLY A 13 29.37 -30.05 -0.52
C GLY A 13 29.59 -28.60 -0.92
N TRP A 14 30.66 -28.33 -1.67
CA TRP A 14 31.07 -27.01 -2.21
C TRP A 14 31.99 -26.15 -1.31
N GLN A 15 33.15 -26.69 -0.93
CA GLN A 15 34.33 -25.87 -0.60
C GLN A 15 35.21 -25.76 -1.85
N LEU A 16 35.05 -24.65 -2.59
CA LEU A 16 36.00 -24.18 -3.60
C LEU A 16 36.94 -23.14 -2.96
N PRO A 17 38.15 -22.89 -3.49
CA PRO A 17 39.11 -21.98 -2.89
C PRO A 17 38.54 -20.56 -2.80
N GLU A 18 38.58 -19.96 -1.60
CA GLU A 18 38.24 -18.55 -1.30
C GLU A 18 36.86 -18.07 -1.81
N SER A 19 35.77 -18.73 -1.40
CA SER A 19 34.42 -18.20 -1.67
C SER A 19 34.06 -17.05 -0.71
N HIS A 20 34.65 -15.88 -0.93
CA HIS A 20 34.19 -14.62 -0.32
C HIS A 20 32.75 -14.30 -0.74
N LEU A 21 32.08 -13.44 0.04
CA LEU A 21 30.78 -12.89 -0.36
C LEU A 21 30.93 -12.10 -1.66
N LEU A 22 29.92 -12.17 -2.53
CA LEU A 22 29.85 -11.26 -3.68
C LEU A 22 29.64 -9.82 -3.19
N PRO A 23 30.14 -8.81 -3.91
CA PRO A 23 29.93 -7.40 -3.57
C PRO A 23 28.45 -7.05 -3.36
N ASP A 24 27.55 -7.54 -4.22
CA ASP A 24 26.10 -7.33 -4.07
C ASP A 24 25.54 -7.91 -2.77
N ALA A 25 26.09 -9.04 -2.29
CA ALA A 25 25.68 -9.65 -1.03
C ALA A 25 26.19 -8.83 0.17
N VAL A 26 27.38 -8.21 0.06
CA VAL A 26 27.90 -7.27 1.07
C VAL A 26 27.01 -6.03 1.16
N VAL A 27 26.65 -5.45 0.02
CA VAL A 27 25.73 -4.29 -0.06
C VAL A 27 24.39 -4.64 0.58
N ALA A 28 23.75 -5.73 0.13
CA ALA A 28 22.46 -6.18 0.66
C ALA A 28 22.52 -6.50 2.16
N PHE A 29 23.64 -7.05 2.66
CA PHE A 29 23.84 -7.30 4.08
C PHE A 29 23.89 -5.98 4.88
N VAL A 30 24.62 -4.98 4.38
CA VAL A 30 24.74 -3.67 5.04
C VAL A 30 23.43 -2.91 5.01
N ASP A 31 22.68 -2.98 3.91
CA ASP A 31 21.42 -2.27 3.74
C ASP A 31 20.24 -2.95 4.46
N GLY A 32 20.38 -4.23 4.81
CA GLY A 32 19.35 -5.00 5.51
C GLY A 32 18.35 -5.68 4.57
N GLU A 33 18.70 -5.82 3.29
CA GLU A 33 17.84 -6.34 2.22
C GLU A 33 17.94 -7.87 2.04
N LEU A 34 18.74 -8.54 2.86
CA LEU A 34 18.82 -10.00 2.87
C LEU A 34 17.65 -10.63 3.64
N THR A 35 17.13 -11.75 3.14
CA THR A 35 16.23 -12.60 3.91
C THR A 35 16.92 -13.09 5.19
N ILE A 36 16.16 -13.39 6.25
CA ILE A 36 16.70 -13.77 7.56
C ILE A 36 17.76 -14.89 7.44
N GLY A 37 17.44 -15.97 6.73
CA GLY A 37 18.38 -17.10 6.55
C GLY A 37 19.59 -16.77 5.66
N ALA A 38 19.51 -15.77 4.77
CA ALA A 38 20.67 -15.27 4.03
C ALA A 38 21.53 -14.36 4.92
N HIS A 39 20.89 -13.52 5.73
CA HIS A 39 21.56 -12.64 6.68
C HIS A 39 22.36 -13.44 7.71
N GLU A 40 21.79 -14.48 8.30
CA GLU A 40 22.48 -15.35 9.27
C GLU A 40 23.71 -16.04 8.66
N ARG A 41 23.59 -16.56 7.43
CA ARG A 41 24.73 -17.17 6.71
C ARG A 41 25.82 -16.15 6.39
N ALA A 42 25.44 -14.96 5.92
CA ALA A 42 26.38 -13.88 5.66
C ALA A 42 27.09 -13.44 6.96
N ALA A 43 26.34 -13.24 8.05
CA ALA A 43 26.88 -12.88 9.36
C ALA A 43 27.87 -13.93 9.88
N ALA A 44 27.53 -15.23 9.75
CA ALA A 44 28.43 -16.31 10.12
C ALA A 44 29.73 -16.24 9.30
N HIS A 45 29.65 -16.07 7.98
CA HIS A 45 30.84 -15.94 7.13
C HIS A 45 31.69 -14.71 7.50
N ILE A 46 31.07 -13.55 7.69
CA ILE A 46 31.74 -12.30 8.07
C ILE A 46 32.50 -12.45 9.39
N ALA A 47 31.93 -13.18 10.37
CA ALA A 47 32.59 -13.44 11.64
C ALA A 47 33.87 -14.30 11.51
N GLN A 48 34.02 -15.04 10.41
CA GLN A 48 35.13 -15.97 10.16
C GLN A 48 36.10 -15.49 9.08
N CYS A 49 35.71 -14.47 8.29
CA CYS A 49 36.47 -13.96 7.15
C CYS A 49 36.81 -12.47 7.30
N ALA A 50 38.08 -12.16 7.59
CA ALA A 50 38.55 -10.80 7.78
C ALA A 50 38.43 -9.92 6.52
N SER A 51 38.56 -10.50 5.32
CA SER A 51 38.40 -9.80 4.04
C SER A 51 36.97 -9.27 3.89
N CYS A 52 35.97 -10.15 4.01
CA CYS A 52 34.56 -9.74 3.94
C CYS A 52 34.15 -8.81 5.09
N ALA A 53 34.73 -8.96 6.29
CA ALA A 53 34.53 -8.00 7.37
C ALA A 53 35.06 -6.59 7.01
N GLY A 54 36.21 -6.53 6.34
CA GLY A 54 36.78 -5.28 5.80
C GLY A 54 35.87 -4.64 4.74
N GLU A 55 35.34 -5.43 3.81
CA GLU A 55 34.40 -4.95 2.79
C GLU A 55 33.10 -4.42 3.41
N VAL A 56 32.54 -5.11 4.40
CA VAL A 56 31.35 -4.65 5.15
C VAL A 56 31.64 -3.33 5.87
N ALA A 57 32.82 -3.17 6.47
CA ALA A 57 33.21 -1.93 7.12
C ALA A 57 33.34 -0.77 6.12
N ALA A 58 33.97 -1.02 4.97
CA ALA A 58 34.08 -0.04 3.89
C ALA A 58 32.70 0.37 3.34
N GLN A 59 31.79 -0.59 3.13
CA GLN A 59 30.43 -0.32 2.66
C GLN A 59 29.61 0.47 3.69
N ARG A 60 29.75 0.17 4.99
CA ARG A 60 29.12 0.97 6.06
C ARG A 60 29.64 2.40 6.10
N GLN A 61 30.95 2.60 5.91
CA GLN A 61 31.54 3.94 5.82
C GLN A 61 31.00 4.71 4.62
N ALA A 62 30.92 4.07 3.45
CA ALA A 62 30.33 4.66 2.25
C ALA A 62 28.86 5.06 2.48
N ARG A 63 28.06 4.16 3.09
CA ARG A 63 26.67 4.45 3.46
C ARG A 63 26.55 5.65 4.40
N SER A 64 27.39 5.73 5.43
CA SER A 64 27.42 6.88 6.35
C SER A 64 27.77 8.16 5.60
N ALA A 65 28.82 8.16 4.78
CA ALA A 65 29.25 9.34 4.04
C ALA A 65 28.16 9.89 3.11
N VAL A 66 27.40 9.02 2.45
CA VAL A 66 26.25 9.43 1.62
C VAL A 66 25.13 10.01 2.49
N HIS A 67 24.84 9.39 3.64
CA HIS A 67 23.81 9.87 4.55
C HIS A 67 24.19 11.23 5.19
N ASP A 68 25.48 11.46 5.40
CA ASP A 68 26.04 12.68 5.99
C ASP A 68 26.23 13.82 4.96
N ALA A 69 26.17 13.51 3.65
CA ALA A 69 26.40 14.49 2.57
C ALA A 69 25.33 15.59 2.46
N GLY A 70 24.27 15.52 3.27
CA GLY A 70 23.15 16.47 3.27
C GLY A 70 22.14 16.17 2.17
N ALA A 71 20.86 16.35 2.48
CA ALA A 71 19.81 16.15 1.50
C ALA A 71 19.85 17.26 0.42
N PRO A 72 19.71 16.91 -0.87
CA PRO A 72 19.56 17.93 -1.90
C PRO A 72 18.27 18.72 -1.66
N SER A 73 18.33 20.04 -1.80
CA SER A 73 17.12 20.88 -1.75
C SER A 73 16.29 20.66 -3.01
N ALA A 74 14.96 20.62 -2.84
CA ALA A 74 14.06 20.70 -3.97
C ALA A 74 14.24 22.06 -4.69
N PRO A 75 14.18 22.10 -6.04
CA PRO A 75 14.21 23.36 -6.78
C PRO A 75 12.99 24.24 -6.46
N ASP A 76 13.18 25.55 -6.33
CA ASP A 76 12.11 26.49 -5.98
C ASP A 76 10.95 26.47 -6.99
N GLY A 77 11.25 26.31 -8.28
CA GLY A 77 10.23 26.20 -9.32
C GLY A 77 9.35 24.95 -9.18
N LEU A 78 9.95 23.82 -8.75
CA LEU A 78 9.18 22.61 -8.47
C LEU A 78 8.28 22.82 -7.25
N LEU A 79 8.79 23.42 -6.17
CA LEU A 79 7.98 23.73 -4.99
C LEU A 79 6.85 24.70 -5.31
N ALA A 80 7.09 25.71 -6.14
CA ALA A 80 6.07 26.62 -6.62
C ALA A 80 4.99 25.88 -7.43
N SER A 81 5.41 25.03 -8.38
CA SER A 81 4.49 24.24 -9.19
C SER A 81 3.67 23.24 -8.37
N LEU A 82 4.26 22.62 -7.35
CA LEU A 82 3.54 21.72 -6.44
C LEU A 82 2.52 22.48 -5.59
N ARG A 83 2.84 23.70 -5.17
CA ARG A 83 1.92 24.57 -4.40
C ARG A 83 0.75 25.08 -5.25
N SER A 84 0.91 25.22 -6.56
CA SER A 84 -0.16 25.67 -7.47
C SER A 84 -1.07 24.54 -7.97
N ILE A 85 -0.82 23.28 -7.61
CA ILE A 85 -1.68 22.16 -8.01
C ILE A 85 -3.16 22.40 -7.68
N PRO A 86 -3.56 22.88 -6.48
CA PRO A 86 -4.97 23.09 -6.17
C PRO A 86 -5.70 24.09 -7.09
N GLU A 87 -4.96 25.02 -7.71
CA GLU A 87 -5.54 26.06 -8.58
C GLU A 87 -5.77 25.57 -10.01
N HIS A 88 -5.02 24.56 -10.45
CA HIS A 88 -5.00 24.09 -11.84
C HIS A 88 -5.39 22.62 -12.02
N ALA A 89 -5.45 21.85 -10.93
CA ALA A 89 -5.90 20.48 -10.98
C ALA A 89 -7.40 20.45 -11.26
N GLU A 90 -7.78 19.85 -12.38
CA GLU A 90 -9.16 19.46 -12.63
C GLU A 90 -9.56 18.42 -11.58
N LEU A 91 -10.32 18.87 -10.59
CA LEU A 91 -10.95 17.99 -9.63
C LEU A 91 -12.21 17.40 -10.26
N PRO A 92 -12.48 16.09 -10.07
CA PRO A 92 -13.77 15.54 -10.46
C PRO A 92 -14.87 16.30 -9.71
N SER A 93 -15.96 16.61 -10.40
CA SER A 93 -17.12 17.26 -9.78
C SER A 93 -17.52 16.49 -8.53
N GLY A 94 -17.45 17.15 -7.37
CA GLY A 94 -17.88 16.57 -6.11
C GLY A 94 -19.34 16.13 -6.18
N PRO A 95 -19.76 15.13 -5.38
CA PRO A 95 -21.15 14.70 -5.32
C PRO A 95 -22.08 15.88 -4.97
N ASP A 96 -23.27 15.87 -5.57
CA ASP A 96 -24.31 16.93 -5.57
C ASP A 96 -24.87 17.28 -4.18
N ASN A 97 -24.07 17.86 -3.28
CA ASN A 97 -24.47 18.46 -1.99
C ASN A 97 -23.27 18.60 -1.04
N ILE A 98 -22.03 18.48 -1.51
CA ILE A 98 -20.84 18.50 -0.66
C ILE A 98 -20.02 19.75 -1.01
N ALA A 99 -19.79 20.63 -0.03
CA ALA A 99 -18.88 21.76 -0.13
C ALA A 99 -17.76 21.63 0.90
N VAL A 100 -16.67 22.37 0.72
CA VAL A 100 -15.58 22.47 1.70
C VAL A 100 -15.70 23.83 2.39
N SER A 101 -15.81 23.84 3.71
CA SER A 101 -15.78 25.05 4.54
C SER A 101 -14.41 25.72 4.45
N GLU A 102 -14.33 26.99 4.86
CA GLU A 102 -13.09 27.75 4.97
C GLU A 102 -12.05 27.06 5.87
N ASP A 103 -12.51 26.27 6.85
CA ASP A 103 -11.68 25.43 7.73
C ASP A 103 -11.21 24.09 7.11
N GLY A 104 -11.44 23.90 5.80
CA GLY A 104 -11.11 22.64 5.09
C GLY A 104 -12.03 21.47 5.44
N GLN A 105 -13.12 21.71 6.17
CA GLN A 105 -14.09 20.67 6.55
C GLN A 105 -15.06 20.38 5.42
N VAL A 106 -15.27 19.10 5.10
CA VAL A 106 -16.24 18.67 4.10
C VAL A 106 -17.64 18.71 4.72
N VAL A 107 -18.50 19.60 4.23
CA VAL A 107 -19.84 19.86 4.77
C VAL A 107 -20.91 19.57 3.72
N ALA A 108 -22.01 18.94 4.16
CA ALA A 108 -23.18 18.78 3.31
C ALA A 108 -23.96 20.11 3.24
N VAL A 109 -24.06 20.71 2.05
CA VAL A 109 -24.87 21.90 1.81
C VAL A 109 -26.31 21.45 1.56
N GLN A 110 -27.16 21.55 2.57
CA GLN A 110 -28.60 21.54 2.32
C GLN A 110 -28.97 22.85 1.61
N ARG A 111 -29.27 22.76 0.32
CA ARG A 111 -29.96 23.83 -0.41
C ARG A 111 -31.31 24.03 0.28
N GLN A 112 -31.40 25.01 1.18
CA GLN A 112 -32.68 25.48 1.68
C GLN A 112 -33.38 26.11 0.49
N GLU A 113 -34.31 25.36 -0.10
CA GLU A 113 -35.26 25.92 -1.05
C GLU A 113 -35.98 27.05 -0.33
N ARG A 114 -35.62 28.30 -0.65
CA ARG A 114 -36.47 29.45 -0.34
C ARG A 114 -37.72 29.23 -1.16
N THR A 115 -38.71 28.59 -0.56
CA THR A 115 -40.06 28.53 -1.11
C THR A 115 -40.49 29.98 -1.32
N SER A 116 -40.66 30.36 -2.59
CA SER A 116 -41.30 31.63 -2.92
C SER A 116 -42.67 31.60 -2.26
N THR A 117 -42.90 32.61 -1.43
CA THR A 117 -44.18 33.05 -0.88
C THR A 117 -45.36 32.76 -1.81
N PHE A 118 -46.04 31.63 -1.66
CA PHE A 118 -47.40 31.42 -2.19
C PHE A 118 -48.12 30.32 -1.39
N GLY A 119 -49.15 30.73 -0.66
CA GLY A 119 -50.22 29.85 -0.19
C GLY A 119 -50.02 29.19 1.17
N SER A 120 -50.48 29.86 2.23
CA SER A 120 -50.79 29.24 3.51
C SER A 120 -51.81 28.09 3.33
N ALA A 121 -51.45 26.87 3.70
CA ALA A 121 -52.42 25.82 4.04
C ALA A 121 -51.86 25.00 5.23
N PRO A 122 -52.61 24.86 6.33
CA PRO A 122 -52.12 24.24 7.54
C PRO A 122 -51.96 22.72 7.42
N LEU A 123 -50.97 22.22 8.14
CA LEU A 123 -50.70 20.81 8.40
C LEU A 123 -51.95 20.06 8.88
N GLY A 124 -52.15 18.86 8.32
CA GLY A 124 -52.93 17.79 8.94
C GLY A 124 -54.39 17.74 8.50
N SER A 125 -54.66 17.18 7.33
CA SER A 125 -55.99 16.64 6.98
C SER A 125 -55.90 15.73 5.75
N SER A 126 -55.70 14.42 5.95
CA SER A 126 -56.47 13.35 5.28
C SER A 126 -56.01 11.94 5.68
N ALA A 127 -56.91 11.27 6.39
CA ALA A 127 -57.13 9.84 6.67
C ALA A 127 -55.94 8.84 6.74
N PRO A 128 -55.76 8.12 7.86
CA PRO A 128 -54.97 6.91 7.89
C PRO A 128 -55.80 5.72 7.40
N LEU A 129 -55.10 4.61 7.20
CA LEU A 129 -55.59 3.22 7.19
C LEU A 129 -55.73 2.57 5.81
N GLY A 130 -54.99 1.46 5.71
CA GLY A 130 -55.42 0.32 4.93
C GLY A 130 -56.90 0.01 5.20
N SER A 131 -57.67 0.05 4.13
CA SER A 131 -59.07 -0.40 4.09
C SER A 131 -59.34 -1.03 2.73
N GLY A 132 -58.79 -2.25 2.54
CA GLY A 132 -59.30 -3.31 1.66
C GLY A 132 -59.17 -3.09 0.14
N ARG A 133 -59.11 -4.10 -0.72
CA ARG A 133 -59.36 -5.55 -0.60
C ARG A 133 -58.46 -6.30 -1.57
N SER A 134 -57.92 -7.42 -1.11
CA SER A 134 -57.22 -8.40 -1.94
C SER A 134 -58.14 -8.97 -3.03
N ARG A 135 -57.67 -8.96 -4.28
CA ARG A 135 -58.16 -9.85 -5.34
C ARG A 135 -56.97 -10.66 -5.85
N LEU A 136 -56.90 -11.90 -5.38
CA LEU A 136 -56.13 -12.98 -5.97
C LEU A 136 -56.43 -13.07 -7.47
N ARG A 137 -55.40 -13.11 -8.30
CA ARG A 137 -55.46 -13.82 -9.58
C ARG A 137 -54.13 -14.52 -9.84
N SER A 138 -54.15 -15.82 -9.61
CA SER A 138 -53.14 -16.76 -10.11
C SER A 138 -52.99 -16.65 -11.62
N ALA A 139 -51.76 -16.56 -12.09
CA ALA A 139 -51.36 -16.99 -13.41
C ALA A 139 -49.93 -17.56 -13.32
N ARG A 140 -49.74 -18.65 -14.06
CA ARG A 140 -48.81 -19.75 -13.78
C ARG A 140 -47.37 -19.46 -14.19
N VAL A 141 -46.48 -20.16 -13.49
CA VAL A 141 -45.10 -20.52 -13.86
C VAL A 141 -45.02 -21.11 -15.27
N ASN A 142 -44.02 -20.67 -16.06
CA ASN A 142 -43.12 -21.58 -16.79
C ASN A 142 -41.85 -20.86 -17.29
N PRO A 143 -40.64 -21.44 -17.12
CA PRO A 143 -39.40 -20.91 -17.69
C PRO A 143 -39.01 -21.63 -19.00
N PRO A 144 -38.23 -20.99 -19.89
CA PRO A 144 -37.31 -21.69 -20.79
C PRO A 144 -35.86 -21.35 -20.43
N ARG A 145 -35.00 -22.29 -20.02
CA ARG A 145 -34.41 -23.45 -20.71
C ARG A 145 -33.02 -23.08 -21.27
N SER A 146 -32.01 -23.79 -20.76
CA SER A 146 -30.60 -23.66 -21.10
C SER A 146 -30.31 -24.02 -22.56
N THR A 147 -29.37 -23.30 -23.17
CA THR A 147 -28.59 -23.80 -24.31
C THR A 147 -27.12 -23.55 -24.01
N GLY A 148 -26.36 -24.63 -23.90
CA GLY A 148 -24.91 -24.60 -23.82
C GLY A 148 -24.26 -24.18 -25.13
N GLY A 149 -23.00 -23.76 -25.04
CA GLY A 149 -22.15 -23.43 -26.17
C GLY A 149 -20.70 -23.30 -25.72
N GLN A 150 -20.07 -24.43 -25.40
CA GLN A 150 -18.63 -24.56 -25.35
C GLN A 150 -18.11 -24.72 -26.79
N ARG A 151 -17.25 -23.81 -27.23
CA ARG A 151 -16.10 -24.07 -28.10
C ARG A 151 -15.03 -23.01 -27.84
#